data_AF-A0A7Y3MIT1-F1
#
_entry.id   AF-A0A7Y3MIT1-F1
#
_cell.length_a   1.000
_cell.length_b   1.000
_cell.length_c   1.000
_cell.angle_alpha   90.00
_cell.angle_beta   90.00
_cell.angle_gamma   90.00
#
_symmetry.space_group_name_H-M   'P 1'
#
loop_
_entity.id
_entity.type
_entity.pdbx_description
1 polymer ?
#
loop_
_entity_poly.entity_id
_entity_poly.type
_entity_poly.pdbx_seq_one_letter_code
_entity_poly.pdbx_strand_id
1 'polypeptide(L)'
;MPAKKNAFYAQSGGVTSVINASACGVIETARRHKQQIGKVFAGNNGIIGALQEELIDTSKESTKAIAALRHTPSGAFGSCRYKLKGIEENLAEYKRLVEVFKAHDIGYFFYNGGGDSQDTTNKVAEFSQQQGYPIQCIGIPKTVDNDLPITDNCPGFGSVAKYVAVSTREAAFDVASMCATSTKVFVLEVMGRHAGWIAAASALAAEKEGDAPHIILFPEIAFNRDKFLRKVDSCVKKYGYCVIVASEGAQTADGKFLSDAGSRDAFGHVQLGGVAPVLANMVKDALGYKYHWAVADYLQRAARHIASKTDV
;
A
#
# COMPACT_ATOMS: atom_id res chain seq x y z
N MET A 1 -35.24 -22.22 11.55
CA MET A 1 -34.27 -21.12 11.35
C MET A 1 -33.66 -21.30 9.96
N PRO A 2 -33.46 -20.25 9.16
CA PRO A 2 -32.76 -20.38 7.89
C PRO A 2 -31.36 -21.00 8.10
N ALA A 3 -30.91 -21.80 7.14
CA ALA A 3 -29.58 -22.41 7.20
C ALA A 3 -28.50 -21.32 7.28
N LYS A 4 -27.52 -21.51 8.18
CA LYS A 4 -26.42 -20.57 8.35
C LYS A 4 -25.62 -20.44 7.05
N LYS A 5 -25.31 -19.20 6.65
CA LYS A 5 -24.51 -18.93 5.45
C LYS A 5 -23.02 -18.87 5.78
N ASN A 6 -22.20 -19.35 4.86
CA ASN A 6 -20.75 -19.25 4.89
C ASN A 6 -20.32 -17.81 4.53
N ALA A 7 -19.08 -17.48 4.83
CA ALA A 7 -18.46 -16.23 4.46
C ALA A 7 -17.32 -16.46 3.47
N PHE A 8 -17.12 -15.49 2.58
CA PHE A 8 -15.97 -15.40 1.70
C PHE A 8 -15.14 -14.17 2.07
N TYR A 9 -13.83 -14.35 2.16
CA TYR A 9 -12.85 -13.30 2.42
C TYR A 9 -11.83 -13.25 1.28
N ALA A 10 -11.49 -12.06 0.80
CA ALA A 10 -10.42 -11.92 -0.19
C ALA A 10 -9.63 -10.63 0.01
N GLN A 11 -8.33 -10.69 -0.31
CA GLN A 11 -7.43 -9.53 -0.33
C GLN A 11 -7.31 -9.00 -1.76
N SER A 12 -7.21 -7.67 -1.89
CA SER A 12 -7.19 -6.99 -3.19
C SER A 12 -6.14 -5.89 -3.25
N GLY A 13 -5.50 -5.78 -4.41
CA GLY A 13 -4.46 -4.81 -4.70
C GLY A 13 -3.12 -5.12 -4.03
N GLY A 14 -2.30 -4.08 -3.87
CA GLY A 14 -1.04 -4.16 -3.13
C GLY A 14 -1.28 -4.53 -1.67
N VAL A 15 -0.47 -5.44 -1.16
CA VAL A 15 -0.51 -5.91 0.23
C VAL A 15 0.12 -4.88 1.17
N THR A 16 -0.12 -5.01 2.48
CA THR A 16 0.50 -4.17 3.52
C THR A 16 1.16 -5.03 4.59
N SER A 17 1.85 -4.39 5.52
CA SER A 17 2.45 -5.06 6.66
C SER A 17 1.40 -5.54 7.66
N VAL A 18 0.15 -5.09 7.58
CA VAL A 18 -0.91 -5.37 8.57
C VAL A 18 -2.20 -5.92 7.95
N ILE A 19 -2.30 -6.12 6.64
CA ILE A 19 -3.53 -6.62 5.98
C ILE A 19 -3.97 -8.00 6.52
N ASN A 20 -3.03 -8.82 6.99
CA ASN A 20 -3.33 -10.08 7.67
C ASN A 20 -3.87 -9.90 9.09
N ALA A 21 -3.63 -8.77 9.76
CA ALA A 21 -4.29 -8.46 11.03
C ALA A 21 -5.80 -8.23 10.83
N SER A 22 -6.20 -7.57 9.75
CA SER A 22 -7.61 -7.48 9.35
C SER A 22 -8.18 -8.86 9.01
N ALA A 23 -7.42 -9.71 8.29
CA ALA A 23 -7.82 -11.09 8.00
C ALA A 23 -8.06 -11.91 9.29
N CYS A 24 -7.13 -11.79 10.24
CA CYS A 24 -7.22 -12.39 11.58
C CYS A 24 -8.50 -11.94 12.28
N GLY A 25 -8.78 -10.62 12.29
CA GLY A 25 -9.98 -10.04 12.88
C GLY A 25 -11.28 -10.63 12.30
N VAL A 26 -11.37 -10.75 10.97
CA VAL A 26 -12.52 -11.36 10.30
C VAL A 26 -12.69 -12.83 10.70
N ILE A 27 -11.63 -13.63 10.57
CA ILE A 27 -11.71 -15.08 10.78
C ILE A 27 -11.97 -15.42 12.25
N GLU A 28 -11.28 -14.76 13.18
CA GLU A 28 -11.52 -14.96 14.62
C GLU A 28 -12.94 -14.55 15.01
N THR A 29 -13.44 -13.43 14.49
CA THR A 29 -14.80 -12.96 14.78
C THR A 29 -15.84 -13.93 14.24
N ALA A 30 -15.71 -14.38 12.99
CA ALA A 30 -16.60 -15.37 12.41
C ALA A 30 -16.60 -16.69 13.22
N ARG A 31 -15.44 -17.15 13.69
CA ARG A 31 -15.32 -18.33 14.56
C ARG A 31 -16.03 -18.16 15.91
N ARG A 32 -16.01 -16.95 16.50
CA ARG A 32 -16.74 -16.63 17.75
C ARG A 32 -18.26 -16.62 17.51
N HIS A 33 -18.70 -16.21 16.32
CA HIS A 33 -20.10 -16.10 15.91
C HIS A 33 -20.59 -17.31 15.07
N LYS A 34 -20.15 -18.53 15.42
CA LYS A 34 -20.46 -19.77 14.68
C LYS A 34 -21.94 -20.15 14.56
N GLN A 35 -22.81 -19.48 15.32
CA GLN A 35 -24.27 -19.65 15.25
C GLN A 35 -24.88 -18.78 14.13
N GLN A 36 -24.21 -17.68 13.75
CA GLN A 36 -24.64 -16.77 12.69
C GLN A 36 -23.88 -17.01 11.38
N ILE A 37 -22.58 -17.30 11.46
CA ILE A 37 -21.69 -17.48 10.31
C ILE A 37 -21.20 -18.93 10.28
N GLY A 38 -21.27 -19.55 9.10
CA GLY A 38 -20.75 -20.88 8.84
C GLY A 38 -19.21 -20.91 8.72
N LYS A 39 -18.69 -21.59 7.70
CA LYS A 39 -17.27 -21.57 7.37
C LYS A 39 -16.86 -20.23 6.79
N VAL A 40 -15.58 -19.89 6.95
CA VAL A 40 -14.97 -18.77 6.21
C VAL A 40 -14.06 -19.37 5.14
N PHE A 41 -14.40 -19.12 3.89
CA PHE A 41 -13.54 -19.42 2.74
C PHE A 41 -12.71 -18.18 2.40
N ALA A 42 -11.45 -18.37 2.05
CA ALA A 42 -10.61 -17.31 1.49
C ALA A 42 -10.39 -17.54 0.00
N GLY A 43 -10.36 -16.47 -0.81
CA GLY A 43 -10.03 -16.57 -2.23
C GLY A 43 -8.53 -16.70 -2.42
N ASN A 44 -8.09 -17.78 -3.08
CA ASN A 44 -6.69 -17.92 -3.48
C ASN A 44 -6.33 -16.78 -4.46
N ASN A 45 -5.34 -15.98 -4.12
CA ASN A 45 -4.94 -14.80 -4.89
C ASN A 45 -6.03 -13.73 -5.06
N GLY A 46 -6.94 -13.61 -4.10
CA GLY A 46 -7.96 -12.55 -4.08
C GLY A 46 -9.23 -12.92 -4.85
N ILE A 47 -9.81 -11.97 -5.59
CA ILE A 47 -11.12 -12.18 -6.26
C ILE A 47 -11.04 -13.17 -7.42
N ILE A 48 -9.86 -13.33 -8.03
CA ILE A 48 -9.65 -14.33 -9.09
C ILE A 48 -9.85 -15.75 -8.58
N GLY A 49 -9.51 -16.02 -7.31
CA GLY A 49 -9.78 -17.31 -6.68
C GLY A 49 -11.27 -17.60 -6.58
N ALA A 50 -12.13 -16.58 -6.39
CA ALA A 50 -13.58 -16.80 -6.47
C ALA A 50 -14.03 -17.11 -7.90
N LEU A 51 -13.54 -16.35 -8.89
CA LEU A 51 -13.90 -16.57 -10.31
C LEU A 51 -13.49 -17.96 -10.81
N GLN A 52 -12.32 -18.43 -10.39
CA GLN A 52 -11.74 -19.73 -10.72
C GLN A 52 -12.19 -20.86 -9.78
N GLU A 53 -12.98 -20.53 -8.74
CA GLU A 53 -13.44 -21.47 -7.70
C GLU A 53 -12.29 -22.13 -6.90
N GLU A 54 -11.17 -21.42 -6.77
CA GLU A 54 -10.03 -21.76 -5.92
C GLU A 54 -10.22 -21.18 -4.50
N LEU A 55 -11.03 -21.87 -3.70
CA LEU A 55 -11.37 -21.47 -2.34
C LEU A 55 -10.51 -22.20 -1.28
N ILE A 56 -9.97 -21.44 -0.34
CA ILE A 56 -9.22 -21.94 0.81
C ILE A 56 -10.17 -22.06 2.01
N ASP A 57 -10.40 -23.27 2.51
CA ASP A 57 -11.19 -23.50 3.73
C ASP A 57 -10.36 -23.16 4.98
N THR A 58 -10.55 -21.95 5.51
CA THR A 58 -9.79 -21.46 6.69
C THR A 58 -10.13 -22.23 7.96
N SER A 59 -11.18 -23.06 7.99
CA SER A 59 -11.48 -23.90 9.15
C SER A 59 -10.47 -25.04 9.35
N LYS A 60 -9.69 -25.36 8.30
CA LYS A 60 -8.57 -26.31 8.38
C LYS A 60 -7.34 -25.73 9.08
N GLU A 61 -7.29 -24.40 9.23
CA GLU A 61 -6.19 -23.72 9.91
C GLU A 61 -6.37 -23.72 11.44
N SER A 62 -5.30 -24.04 12.16
CA SER A 62 -5.33 -24.01 13.63
C SER A 62 -5.59 -22.60 14.16
N THR A 63 -6.17 -22.49 15.36
CA THR A 63 -6.34 -21.20 16.04
C THR A 63 -5.02 -20.46 16.20
N LYS A 64 -3.92 -21.18 16.44
CA LYS A 64 -2.58 -20.60 16.54
C LYS A 64 -2.11 -20.01 15.21
N ALA A 65 -2.35 -20.69 14.09
CA ALA A 65 -2.00 -20.20 12.76
C ALA A 65 -2.80 -18.93 12.40
N ILE A 66 -4.11 -18.92 12.65
CA ILE A 66 -4.94 -17.72 12.45
C ILE A 66 -4.50 -16.57 13.34
N ALA A 67 -4.18 -16.81 14.61
CA ALA A 67 -3.69 -15.76 15.51
C ALA A 67 -2.33 -15.20 15.06
N ALA A 68 -1.47 -16.03 14.45
CA ALA A 68 -0.17 -15.61 13.93
C ALA A 68 -0.29 -14.61 12.77
N LEU A 69 -1.40 -14.58 12.03
CA LEU A 69 -1.65 -13.60 10.97
C LEU A 69 -1.53 -12.15 11.45
N ARG A 70 -1.85 -11.87 12.72
CA ARG A 70 -1.67 -10.55 13.34
C ARG A 70 -0.22 -10.05 13.30
N HIS A 71 0.74 -10.97 13.18
CA HIS A 71 2.19 -10.71 13.19
C HIS A 71 2.89 -11.05 11.87
N THR A 72 2.13 -11.31 10.79
CA THR A 72 2.68 -11.74 9.50
C THR A 72 2.39 -10.68 8.42
N PRO A 73 3.41 -10.14 7.71
CA PRO A 73 3.20 -9.18 6.63
C PRO A 73 2.55 -9.81 5.40
N SER A 74 2.25 -8.97 4.40
CA SER A 74 1.76 -9.38 3.07
C SER A 74 0.38 -10.04 3.13
N GLY A 75 -0.07 -10.65 2.03
CA GLY A 75 -1.35 -11.35 1.97
C GLY A 75 -1.16 -12.86 2.16
N ALA A 76 -1.59 -13.41 3.29
CA ALA A 76 -1.44 -14.83 3.60
C ALA A 76 -2.21 -15.77 2.65
N PHE A 77 -3.21 -15.24 1.94
CA PHE A 77 -4.01 -15.97 0.96
C PHE A 77 -3.69 -15.57 -0.49
N GLY A 78 -2.64 -14.76 -0.69
CA GLY A 78 -2.38 -14.06 -1.95
C GLY A 78 -3.32 -12.87 -2.18
N SER A 79 -3.01 -12.10 -3.22
CA SER A 79 -3.80 -10.95 -3.66
C SER A 79 -3.62 -10.76 -5.17
N CYS A 80 -4.45 -9.93 -5.80
CA CYS A 80 -4.32 -9.59 -7.20
C CYS A 80 -4.66 -8.11 -7.47
N ARG A 81 -4.24 -7.60 -8.63
CA ARG A 81 -4.67 -6.29 -9.17
C ARG A 81 -5.75 -6.47 -10.23
N TYR A 82 -6.64 -7.45 -10.04
CA TYR A 82 -7.76 -7.69 -10.95
C TYR A 82 -8.93 -6.77 -10.59
N LYS A 83 -9.26 -5.85 -11.49
CA LYS A 83 -10.40 -4.94 -11.34
C LYS A 83 -11.58 -5.50 -12.12
N LEU A 84 -12.68 -5.78 -11.42
CA LEU A 84 -13.95 -6.09 -12.08
C LEU A 84 -14.44 -4.83 -12.79
N LYS A 85 -14.76 -4.96 -14.08
CA LYS A 85 -15.34 -3.86 -14.85
C LYS A 85 -16.77 -3.57 -14.38
N GLY A 86 -17.43 -2.56 -14.95
CA GLY A 86 -18.85 -2.34 -14.70
C GLY A 86 -19.69 -3.60 -14.94
N ILE A 87 -20.82 -3.73 -14.24
CA ILE A 87 -21.72 -4.89 -14.36
C ILE A 87 -22.15 -5.10 -15.83
N GLU A 88 -22.46 -4.01 -16.52
CA GLU A 88 -22.85 -4.04 -17.94
C GLU A 88 -21.69 -4.43 -18.87
N GLU A 89 -20.45 -4.04 -18.52
CA GLU A 89 -19.26 -4.34 -19.32
C GLU A 89 -18.81 -5.79 -19.19
N ASN A 90 -19.00 -6.41 -18.01
CA ASN A 90 -18.61 -7.80 -17.80
C ASN A 90 -19.58 -8.57 -16.89
N LEU A 91 -20.81 -8.72 -17.38
CA LEU A 91 -21.86 -9.46 -16.69
C LEU A 91 -21.46 -10.91 -16.32
N ALA A 92 -20.61 -11.54 -17.13
CA ALA A 92 -20.19 -12.92 -16.93
C ALA A 92 -19.42 -13.12 -15.61
N GLU A 93 -18.57 -12.16 -15.21
CA GLU A 93 -17.83 -12.24 -13.95
C GLU A 93 -18.75 -12.17 -12.74
N TYR A 94 -19.70 -11.24 -12.74
CA TYR A 94 -20.66 -11.11 -11.64
C TYR A 94 -21.56 -12.34 -11.53
N LYS A 95 -22.03 -12.90 -12.66
CA LYS A 95 -22.74 -14.18 -12.68
C LYS A 95 -21.88 -15.30 -12.09
N ARG A 96 -20.63 -15.41 -12.53
CA ARG A 96 -19.70 -16.44 -12.04
C ARG A 96 -19.47 -16.32 -10.52
N LEU A 97 -19.30 -15.10 -9.99
CA LEU A 97 -19.16 -14.89 -8.55
C LEU A 97 -20.38 -15.36 -7.78
N VAL A 98 -21.59 -14.98 -8.23
CA VAL A 98 -22.85 -15.41 -7.57
C VAL A 98 -23.04 -16.92 -7.67
N GLU A 99 -22.72 -17.55 -8.80
CA GLU A 99 -22.76 -19.00 -8.98
C GLU A 99 -21.86 -19.72 -7.97
N VAL A 100 -20.59 -19.30 -7.87
CA VAL A 100 -19.63 -19.86 -6.91
C VAL A 100 -20.11 -19.62 -5.48
N PHE A 101 -20.52 -18.41 -5.14
CA PHE A 101 -21.02 -18.13 -3.79
C PHE A 101 -22.27 -18.94 -3.44
N LYS A 102 -23.18 -19.16 -4.38
CA LYS A 102 -24.35 -20.01 -4.19
C LYS A 102 -23.97 -21.49 -4.03
N ALA A 103 -23.03 -22.00 -4.83
CA ALA A 103 -22.56 -23.39 -4.76
C ALA A 103 -21.89 -23.72 -3.41
N HIS A 104 -21.27 -22.73 -2.77
CA HIS A 104 -20.58 -22.89 -1.48
C HIS A 104 -21.37 -22.30 -0.30
N ASP A 105 -22.67 -22.02 -0.47
CA ASP A 105 -23.55 -21.44 0.56
C ASP A 105 -23.03 -20.15 1.20
N ILE A 106 -22.25 -19.37 0.45
CA ILE A 106 -21.70 -18.08 0.89
C ILE A 106 -22.81 -17.02 0.83
N GLY A 107 -23.00 -16.30 1.94
CA GLY A 107 -23.94 -15.17 2.04
C GLY A 107 -23.30 -13.90 2.59
N TYR A 108 -22.02 -13.96 2.94
CA TYR A 108 -21.22 -12.81 3.37
C TYR A 108 -19.98 -12.69 2.50
N PHE A 109 -19.71 -11.50 1.97
CA PHE A 109 -18.51 -11.20 1.20
C PHE A 109 -17.73 -10.08 1.90
N PHE A 110 -16.56 -10.42 2.44
CA PHE A 110 -15.62 -9.50 3.06
C PHE A 110 -14.47 -9.21 2.12
N TYR A 111 -14.39 -8.00 1.58
CA TYR A 111 -13.36 -7.66 0.60
C TYR A 111 -12.37 -6.63 1.14
N ASN A 112 -11.14 -7.07 1.36
CA ASN A 112 -10.09 -6.30 2.02
C ASN A 112 -9.17 -5.61 1.01
N GLY A 113 -9.37 -4.31 0.83
CA GLY A 113 -8.87 -3.61 -0.35
C GLY A 113 -9.01 -2.09 -0.32
N GLY A 114 -8.61 -1.47 -1.44
CA GLY A 114 -8.66 -0.01 -1.62
C GLY A 114 -10.01 0.46 -2.17
N GLY A 115 -10.05 1.67 -2.76
CA GLY A 115 -11.29 2.27 -3.27
C GLY A 115 -12.03 1.40 -4.30
N ASP A 116 -11.30 0.85 -5.27
CA ASP A 116 -11.85 -0.07 -6.28
C ASP A 116 -12.49 -1.33 -5.67
N SER A 117 -11.98 -1.78 -4.52
CA SER A 117 -12.54 -2.93 -3.80
C SER A 117 -13.87 -2.58 -3.14
N GLN A 118 -14.03 -1.34 -2.67
CA GLN A 118 -15.29 -0.88 -2.09
C GLN A 118 -16.38 -0.75 -3.18
N ASP A 119 -16.01 -0.22 -4.34
CA ASP A 119 -16.87 -0.20 -5.52
C ASP A 119 -17.28 -1.62 -5.96
N THR A 120 -16.32 -2.56 -5.97
CA THR A 120 -16.60 -3.98 -6.24
C THR A 120 -17.62 -4.56 -5.26
N THR A 121 -17.48 -4.30 -3.95
CA THR A 121 -18.43 -4.81 -2.95
C THR A 121 -19.85 -4.28 -3.17
N ASN A 122 -19.99 -3.01 -3.53
CA ASN A 122 -21.30 -2.43 -3.82
C ASN A 122 -21.96 -3.10 -5.03
N LYS A 123 -21.20 -3.24 -6.14
CA LYS A 123 -21.69 -3.88 -7.37
C LYS A 123 -22.09 -5.34 -7.16
N VAL A 124 -21.30 -6.11 -6.40
CA VAL A 124 -21.63 -7.50 -6.07
C VAL A 124 -22.90 -7.57 -5.23
N ALA A 125 -23.10 -6.66 -4.26
CA ALA A 125 -24.32 -6.61 -3.46
C ALA A 125 -25.56 -6.36 -4.33
N GLU A 126 -25.54 -5.30 -5.14
CA GLU A 126 -26.63 -4.94 -6.06
C GLU A 126 -26.96 -6.09 -7.02
N PHE A 127 -25.93 -6.64 -7.66
CA PHE A 127 -26.09 -7.73 -8.62
C PHE A 127 -26.66 -9.00 -7.96
N SER A 128 -26.17 -9.37 -6.78
CA SER A 128 -26.64 -10.56 -6.06
C SER A 128 -28.12 -10.49 -5.69
N GLN A 129 -28.61 -9.28 -5.37
CA GLN A 129 -30.01 -9.04 -5.08
C GLN A 129 -30.88 -9.25 -6.32
N GLN A 130 -30.44 -8.74 -7.48
CA GLN A 130 -31.13 -8.93 -8.75
C GLN A 130 -31.19 -10.41 -9.18
N GLN A 131 -30.18 -11.21 -8.82
CA GLN A 131 -30.14 -12.65 -9.10
C GLN A 131 -30.95 -13.51 -8.11
N GLY A 132 -31.65 -12.90 -7.14
CA GLY A 132 -32.44 -13.63 -6.14
C GLY A 132 -31.58 -14.43 -5.15
N TYR A 133 -30.30 -14.10 -5.01
CA TYR A 133 -29.40 -14.68 -4.02
C TYR A 133 -28.63 -13.55 -3.31
N PRO A 134 -29.29 -12.79 -2.42
CA PRO A 134 -28.68 -11.62 -1.79
C PRO A 134 -27.45 -11.99 -0.95
N ILE A 135 -26.34 -11.31 -1.21
CA ILE A 135 -25.08 -11.44 -0.47
C ILE A 135 -24.79 -10.15 0.27
N GLN A 136 -24.53 -10.25 1.57
CA GLN A 136 -24.09 -9.12 2.37
C GLN A 136 -22.61 -8.83 2.07
N CYS A 137 -22.34 -7.74 1.37
CA CYS A 137 -20.98 -7.35 0.99
C CYS A 137 -20.47 -6.24 1.91
N ILE A 138 -19.33 -6.47 2.55
CA ILE A 138 -18.68 -5.55 3.47
C ILE A 138 -17.26 -5.28 2.98
N GLY A 139 -17.03 -4.03 2.64
CA GLY A 139 -15.72 -3.48 2.35
C GLY A 139 -14.84 -3.38 3.61
N ILE A 140 -13.62 -3.89 3.55
CA ILE A 140 -12.61 -3.74 4.60
C ILE A 140 -11.53 -2.80 4.08
N PRO A 141 -11.34 -1.61 4.68
CA PRO A 141 -10.43 -0.60 4.16
C PRO A 141 -8.98 -1.03 4.29
N LYS A 142 -8.23 -0.87 3.21
CA LYS A 142 -6.78 -1.08 3.15
C LYS A 142 -6.19 -0.21 2.06
N THR A 143 -5.22 0.62 2.42
CA THR A 143 -4.36 1.34 1.47
C THR A 143 -3.16 1.89 2.24
N VAL A 144 -1.97 1.77 1.65
CA VAL A 144 -0.76 2.39 2.23
C VAL A 144 -0.70 3.89 1.92
N ASP A 145 -1.42 4.33 0.89
CA ASP A 145 -1.44 5.71 0.41
C ASP A 145 -2.36 6.62 1.24
N ASN A 146 -3.12 6.06 2.19
CA ASN A 146 -4.07 6.80 3.04
C ASN A 146 -5.08 7.66 2.27
N ASP A 147 -5.58 7.14 1.14
CA ASP A 147 -6.37 7.87 0.15
C ASP A 147 -7.86 7.48 0.13
N LEU A 148 -8.34 6.70 1.11
CA LEU A 148 -9.77 6.44 1.24
C LEU A 148 -10.48 7.63 1.91
N PRO A 149 -11.68 8.01 1.43
CA PRO A 149 -12.47 9.07 2.05
C PRO A 149 -13.09 8.59 3.37
N ILE A 150 -13.64 9.55 4.14
CA ILE A 150 -14.40 9.37 5.39
C ILE A 150 -13.55 8.90 6.58
N THR A 151 -12.77 7.83 6.43
CA THR A 151 -11.86 7.36 7.48
C THR A 151 -10.73 8.36 7.71
N ASP A 152 -10.36 8.59 8.97
CA ASP A 152 -9.22 9.45 9.33
C ASP A 152 -7.89 8.86 8.85
N ASN A 153 -7.78 7.52 8.95
CA ASN A 153 -6.61 6.78 8.51
C ASN A 153 -6.99 5.40 7.94
N CYS A 154 -6.10 4.86 7.12
CA CYS A 154 -6.28 3.59 6.44
C CYS A 154 -5.33 2.53 6.99
N PRO A 155 -5.81 1.29 7.25
CA PRO A 155 -4.96 0.20 7.69
C PRO A 155 -3.79 -0.06 6.72
N GLY A 156 -2.58 -0.02 7.27
CA GLY A 156 -1.29 -0.17 6.58
C GLY A 156 -0.52 1.14 6.40
N PHE A 157 -1.20 2.29 6.35
CA PHE A 157 -0.52 3.58 6.25
C PHE A 157 0.36 3.84 7.47
N GLY A 158 -0.18 3.67 8.69
CA GLY A 158 0.55 4.00 9.92
C GLY A 158 1.86 3.22 10.06
N SER A 159 1.88 1.97 9.61
CA SER A 159 3.09 1.14 9.62
C SER A 159 4.11 1.55 8.56
N VAL A 160 3.66 1.90 7.35
CA VAL A 160 4.54 2.44 6.29
C VAL A 160 5.12 3.80 6.71
N ALA A 161 4.29 4.67 7.29
CA ALA A 161 4.70 5.96 7.83
C ALA A 161 5.78 5.79 8.90
N LYS A 162 5.58 4.86 9.85
CA LYS A 162 6.58 4.54 10.88
C LYS A 162 7.88 4.02 10.29
N TYR A 163 7.82 3.14 9.28
CA TYR A 163 9.01 2.67 8.58
C TYR A 163 9.77 3.82 7.93
N VAL A 164 9.09 4.67 7.14
CA VAL A 164 9.72 5.79 6.42
C VAL A 164 10.32 6.81 7.38
N ALA A 165 9.63 7.15 8.47
CA ALA A 165 10.17 8.04 9.50
C ALA A 165 11.46 7.49 10.13
N VAL A 166 11.45 6.20 10.54
CA VAL A 166 12.62 5.56 11.14
C VAL A 166 13.77 5.47 10.14
N SER A 167 13.53 5.00 8.92
CA SER A 167 14.57 4.88 7.89
C SER A 167 15.16 6.23 7.49
N THR A 168 14.33 7.29 7.43
CA THR A 168 14.82 8.65 7.18
C THR A 168 15.75 9.12 8.29
N ARG A 169 15.38 8.88 9.56
CA ARG A 169 16.21 9.23 10.71
C ARG A 169 17.53 8.47 10.72
N GLU A 170 17.49 7.15 10.52
CA GLU A 170 18.69 6.30 10.49
C GLU A 170 19.65 6.72 9.38
N ALA A 171 19.13 6.95 8.16
CA ALA A 171 19.95 7.43 7.05
C ALA A 171 20.50 8.84 7.28
N ALA A 172 19.77 9.70 7.98
CA ALA A 172 20.23 11.02 8.36
C ALA A 172 21.43 10.98 9.31
N PHE A 173 21.40 10.11 10.33
CA PHE A 173 22.53 9.91 11.24
C PHE A 173 23.77 9.40 10.49
N ASP A 174 23.59 8.46 9.56
CA ASP A 174 24.68 7.93 8.74
C ASP A 174 25.34 9.06 7.92
N VAL A 175 24.57 9.76 7.08
CA VAL A 175 25.14 10.81 6.22
C VAL A 175 25.73 11.96 7.03
N ALA A 176 25.12 12.34 8.17
CA ALA A 176 25.65 13.38 9.05
C ALA A 176 27.03 13.01 9.61
N SER A 177 27.27 11.72 9.92
CA SER A 177 28.57 11.24 10.41
C SER A 177 29.67 11.25 9.34
N MET A 178 29.29 11.20 8.05
CA MET A 178 30.20 11.04 6.92
C MET A 178 30.45 12.34 6.13
N CYS A 179 29.64 13.38 6.34
CA CYS A 179 29.57 14.54 5.44
C CYS A 179 30.77 15.49 5.46
N ALA A 180 31.66 15.36 6.44
CA ALA A 180 32.89 16.16 6.51
C ALA A 180 33.85 15.87 5.35
N THR A 181 33.96 14.60 4.95
CA THR A 181 34.96 14.13 3.97
C THR A 181 34.40 13.23 2.86
N SER A 182 33.13 12.85 2.92
CA SER A 182 32.53 11.90 1.96
C SER A 182 31.14 12.38 1.51
N THR A 183 30.11 11.54 1.66
CA THR A 183 28.75 11.75 1.18
C THR A 183 28.11 12.98 1.82
N LYS A 184 27.58 13.89 1.00
CA LYS A 184 26.87 15.09 1.45
C LYS A 184 25.37 15.02 1.21
N VAL A 185 24.90 14.13 0.33
CA VAL A 185 23.47 14.04 -0.01
C VAL A 185 22.98 12.60 0.07
N PHE A 186 21.85 12.39 0.72
CA PHE A 186 21.13 11.12 0.69
C PHE A 186 19.72 11.32 0.12
N VAL A 187 19.32 10.46 -0.83
CA VAL A 187 17.98 10.47 -1.43
C VAL A 187 17.25 9.17 -1.12
N LEU A 188 16.10 9.27 -0.46
CA LEU A 188 15.20 8.14 -0.22
C LEU A 188 13.96 8.25 -1.09
N GLU A 189 13.75 7.28 -1.96
CA GLU A 189 12.52 7.13 -2.72
C GLU A 189 11.51 6.25 -1.98
N VAL A 190 10.28 6.73 -1.91
CA VAL A 190 9.15 6.07 -1.24
C VAL A 190 7.93 5.98 -2.17
N MET A 191 7.04 5.02 -1.90
CA MET A 191 5.74 4.93 -2.60
C MET A 191 4.90 6.21 -2.38
N GLY A 192 3.91 6.42 -3.26
CA GLY A 192 2.95 7.51 -3.12
C GLY A 192 2.58 8.13 -4.45
N ARG A 193 2.05 7.33 -5.39
CA ARG A 193 1.87 7.74 -6.79
C ARG A 193 1.09 9.04 -6.99
N HIS A 194 0.02 9.23 -6.23
CA HIS A 194 -0.89 10.37 -6.37
C HIS A 194 -1.06 11.18 -5.08
N ALA A 195 -0.61 10.64 -3.94
CA ALA A 195 -0.73 11.26 -2.64
C ALA A 195 0.60 11.21 -1.88
N GLY A 196 0.94 12.34 -1.25
CA GLY A 196 2.20 12.57 -0.57
C GLY A 196 2.28 12.08 0.87
N TRP A 197 1.28 11.36 1.38
CA TRP A 197 1.20 10.96 2.79
C TRP A 197 2.41 10.17 3.28
N ILE A 198 2.89 9.22 2.49
CA ILE A 198 4.07 8.41 2.82
C ILE A 198 5.33 9.28 2.85
N ALA A 199 5.51 10.16 1.86
CA ALA A 199 6.62 11.10 1.84
C ALA A 199 6.54 12.08 3.02
N ALA A 200 5.35 12.57 3.37
CA ALA A 200 5.12 13.45 4.51
C ALA A 200 5.52 12.80 5.84
N ALA A 201 5.30 11.49 5.99
CA ALA A 201 5.67 10.76 7.20
C ALA A 201 7.17 10.84 7.53
N SER A 202 8.02 11.05 6.52
CA SER A 202 9.46 11.26 6.75
C SER A 202 9.74 12.50 7.61
N ALA A 203 8.88 13.52 7.60
CA ALA A 203 9.02 14.72 8.44
C ALA A 203 9.02 14.39 9.94
N LEU A 204 8.42 13.26 10.35
CA LEU A 204 8.41 12.79 11.74
C LEU A 204 9.80 12.33 12.23
N ALA A 205 10.80 12.26 11.34
CA ALA A 205 12.19 12.03 11.72
C ALA A 205 12.84 13.25 12.41
N ALA A 206 12.30 14.45 12.20
CA ALA A 206 12.84 15.69 12.75
C ALA A 206 12.29 15.98 14.14
N GLU A 207 13.16 16.30 15.10
CA GLU A 207 12.77 16.69 16.47
C GLU A 207 12.99 18.19 16.72
N LYS A 208 13.92 18.81 15.99
CA LYS A 208 14.22 20.25 16.05
C LYS A 208 14.52 20.82 14.66
N GLU A 209 14.56 22.14 14.57
CA GLU A 209 14.95 22.82 13.34
C GLU A 209 16.36 22.39 12.90
N GLY A 210 16.48 22.01 11.63
CA GLY A 210 17.74 21.57 11.03
C GLY A 210 17.94 20.06 11.01
N ASP A 211 17.07 19.29 11.65
CA ASP A 211 17.06 17.84 11.49
C ASP A 211 16.51 17.44 10.10
N ALA A 212 16.93 16.26 9.64
CA ALA A 212 16.40 15.65 8.43
C ALA A 212 14.95 15.15 8.61
N PRO A 213 14.17 15.06 7.51
CA PRO A 213 14.52 15.38 6.13
C PRO A 213 14.58 16.88 5.87
N HIS A 214 15.52 17.28 5.02
CA HIS A 214 15.70 18.69 4.67
C HIS A 214 14.79 19.11 3.50
N ILE A 215 14.43 18.16 2.65
CA ILE A 215 13.59 18.34 1.48
C ILE A 215 12.66 17.14 1.35
N ILE A 216 11.37 17.40 1.14
CA ILE A 216 10.37 16.39 0.79
C ILE A 216 9.78 16.76 -0.56
N LEU A 217 9.78 15.82 -1.51
CA LEU A 217 9.17 15.98 -2.83
C LEU A 217 7.85 15.22 -2.89
N PHE A 218 6.78 15.97 -3.01
CA PHE A 218 5.39 15.50 -3.02
C PHE A 218 4.87 15.34 -4.46
N PRO A 219 3.98 14.36 -4.74
CA PRO A 219 3.31 14.26 -6.03
C PRO A 219 2.38 15.46 -6.31
N GLU A 220 1.87 16.13 -5.28
CA GLU A 220 0.98 17.29 -5.39
C GLU A 220 1.71 18.58 -5.78
N ILE A 221 3.03 18.64 -5.61
CA ILE A 221 3.83 19.84 -5.85
C ILE A 221 4.68 19.67 -7.10
N ALA A 222 4.40 20.46 -8.13
CA ALA A 222 5.17 20.46 -9.37
C ALA A 222 6.66 20.68 -9.09
N PHE A 223 7.49 19.75 -9.55
CA PHE A 223 8.93 19.79 -9.40
C PHE A 223 9.54 20.96 -10.17
N ASN A 224 10.33 21.76 -9.47
CA ASN A 224 11.11 22.84 -10.05
C ASN A 224 12.60 22.59 -9.76
N ARG A 225 13.34 22.23 -10.82
CA ARG A 225 14.76 21.87 -10.75
C ARG A 225 15.60 22.95 -10.07
N ASP A 226 15.45 24.21 -10.44
CA ASP A 226 16.33 25.26 -9.94
C ASP A 226 16.04 25.58 -8.47
N LYS A 227 14.77 25.56 -8.06
CA LYS A 227 14.38 25.70 -6.64
C LYS A 227 14.92 24.52 -5.82
N PHE A 228 14.83 23.31 -6.36
CA PHE A 228 15.35 22.10 -5.73
C PHE A 228 16.87 22.20 -5.52
N LEU A 229 17.65 22.46 -6.59
CA LEU A 229 19.10 22.55 -6.50
C LEU A 229 19.58 23.66 -5.57
N ARG A 230 18.95 24.85 -5.62
CA ARG A 230 19.26 25.93 -4.66
C ARG A 230 19.00 25.51 -3.22
N LYS A 231 17.90 24.79 -2.97
CA LYS A 231 17.58 24.30 -1.62
C LYS A 231 18.61 23.27 -1.16
N VAL A 232 18.97 22.31 -2.01
CA VAL A 232 20.03 21.31 -1.71
C VAL A 232 21.33 22.00 -1.33
N ASP A 233 21.80 22.94 -2.15
CA ASP A 233 23.04 23.67 -1.91
C ASP A 233 22.98 24.46 -0.59
N SER A 234 21.86 25.13 -0.31
CA SER A 234 21.68 25.85 0.96
C SER A 234 21.72 24.93 2.18
N CYS A 235 21.14 23.73 2.09
CA CYS A 235 21.14 22.75 3.18
C CYS A 235 22.55 22.22 3.43
N VAL A 236 23.27 21.84 2.37
CA VAL A 236 24.66 21.35 2.51
C VAL A 236 25.58 22.43 3.08
N LYS A 237 25.43 23.69 2.67
CA LYS A 237 26.21 24.81 3.22
C LYS A 237 25.88 25.12 4.69
N LYS A 238 24.60 24.99 5.09
CA LYS A 238 24.16 25.30 6.46
C LYS A 238 24.42 24.15 7.45
N TYR A 239 24.19 22.90 7.03
CA TYR A 239 24.18 21.73 7.91
C TYR A 239 25.30 20.73 7.62
N GLY A 240 26.06 20.91 6.53
CA GLY A 240 27.10 19.99 6.07
C GLY A 240 26.60 18.88 5.15
N TYR A 241 25.31 18.56 5.20
CA TYR A 241 24.65 17.50 4.43
C TYR A 241 23.20 17.87 4.05
N CYS A 242 22.55 17.02 3.24
CA CYS A 242 21.14 17.14 2.88
C CYS A 242 20.50 15.75 2.74
N VAL A 243 19.32 15.58 3.33
CA VAL A 243 18.49 14.37 3.21
C VAL A 243 17.22 14.75 2.47
N ILE A 244 16.93 14.00 1.42
CA ILE A 244 15.83 14.25 0.48
C ILE A 244 14.95 13.01 0.49
N VAL A 245 13.66 13.19 0.75
CA VAL A 245 12.66 12.12 0.61
C VAL A 245 11.75 12.45 -0.55
N ALA A 246 11.62 11.55 -1.51
CA ALA A 246 10.85 11.77 -2.73
C ALA A 246 9.82 10.68 -2.93
N SER A 247 8.57 11.09 -3.15
CA SER A 247 7.55 10.17 -3.66
C SER A 247 7.90 9.72 -5.09
N GLU A 248 7.67 8.44 -5.40
CA GLU A 248 7.70 7.90 -6.77
C GLU A 248 6.81 8.68 -7.75
N GLY A 249 5.78 9.36 -7.23
CA GLY A 249 4.82 10.18 -7.99
C GLY A 249 5.24 11.63 -8.20
N ALA A 250 6.44 12.04 -7.77
CA ALA A 250 6.93 13.40 -8.01
C ALA A 250 6.96 13.71 -9.52
N GLN A 251 6.39 14.85 -9.90
CA GLN A 251 6.10 15.18 -11.30
C GLN A 251 6.39 16.64 -11.61
N THR A 252 6.67 16.95 -12.87
CA THR A 252 6.81 18.32 -13.39
C THR A 252 5.45 18.98 -13.59
N ALA A 253 5.43 20.29 -13.89
CA ALA A 253 4.20 21.07 -14.02
C ALA A 253 3.28 20.62 -15.16
N ASP A 254 3.82 19.94 -16.16
CA ASP A 254 3.09 19.30 -17.27
C ASP A 254 2.56 17.89 -16.92
N GLY A 255 2.70 17.46 -15.66
CA GLY A 255 2.24 16.15 -15.18
C GLY A 255 3.15 14.98 -15.55
N LYS A 256 4.34 15.24 -16.10
CA LYS A 256 5.31 14.18 -16.39
C LYS A 256 6.03 13.72 -15.12
N PHE A 257 6.04 12.42 -14.85
CA PHE A 257 6.79 11.87 -13.72
C PHE A 257 8.29 12.10 -13.89
N LEU A 258 9.00 12.37 -12.78
CA LEU A 258 10.46 12.54 -12.80
C LEU A 258 11.20 11.25 -13.18
N SER A 259 10.61 10.09 -12.88
CA SER A 259 11.12 8.78 -13.27
C SER A 259 10.88 8.43 -14.74
N ASP A 260 10.04 9.17 -15.46
CA ASP A 260 9.72 8.96 -16.89
C ASP A 260 10.83 9.49 -17.83
N ALA A 261 12.07 9.48 -17.33
CA ALA A 261 13.26 9.95 -18.02
C ALA A 261 14.14 8.82 -18.60
N GLY A 262 13.69 7.55 -18.64
CA GLY A 262 14.51 6.56 -19.33
C GLY A 262 14.16 5.06 -19.40
N SER A 263 13.11 4.51 -18.79
CA SER A 263 12.87 3.05 -18.89
C SER A 263 11.39 2.69 -19.02
N ARG A 264 11.01 2.21 -20.22
CA ARG A 264 9.77 1.45 -20.45
C ARG A 264 10.08 -0.03 -20.22
N ASP A 265 9.19 -0.76 -19.56
CA ASP A 265 9.34 -2.22 -19.45
C ASP A 265 9.12 -2.90 -20.82
N ALA A 266 9.38 -4.21 -20.90
CA ALA A 266 9.23 -5.01 -22.11
C ALA A 266 7.78 -5.08 -22.65
N PHE A 267 6.81 -4.53 -21.91
CA PHE A 267 5.38 -4.52 -22.23
C PHE A 267 4.85 -3.10 -22.49
N GLY A 268 5.73 -2.08 -22.51
CA GLY A 268 5.36 -0.71 -22.80
C GLY A 268 4.64 0.02 -21.65
N HIS A 269 4.62 -0.55 -20.45
CA HIS A 269 4.11 0.13 -19.27
C HIS A 269 5.21 1.01 -18.66
N VAL A 270 4.81 2.19 -18.18
CA VAL A 270 5.67 3.08 -17.40
C VAL A 270 5.92 2.39 -16.07
N GLN A 271 7.11 1.82 -15.89
CA GLN A 271 7.52 1.29 -14.60
C GLN A 271 7.74 2.48 -13.67
N LEU A 272 6.90 2.58 -12.64
CA LEU A 272 7.10 3.56 -11.57
C LEU A 272 8.29 3.11 -10.73
N GLY A 273 9.06 4.11 -10.31
CA GLY A 273 10.31 3.93 -9.59
C GLY A 273 11.49 4.57 -10.32
N GLY A 274 12.55 4.90 -9.58
CA GLY A 274 13.78 5.47 -10.14
C GLY A 274 13.87 7.01 -10.10
N VAL A 275 13.02 7.67 -9.31
CA VAL A 275 13.17 9.11 -9.02
C VAL A 275 14.41 9.38 -8.18
N ALA A 276 14.77 8.48 -7.26
CA ALA A 276 15.98 8.58 -6.43
C ALA A 276 17.27 8.73 -7.27
N PRO A 277 17.61 7.82 -8.19
CA PRO A 277 18.80 7.96 -9.02
C PRO A 277 18.74 9.20 -9.94
N VAL A 278 17.57 9.58 -10.45
CA VAL A 278 17.40 10.81 -11.26
C VAL A 278 17.76 12.06 -10.44
N LEU A 279 17.21 12.20 -9.24
CA LEU A 279 17.50 13.33 -8.36
C LEU A 279 18.96 13.34 -7.89
N ALA A 280 19.51 12.18 -7.55
CA ALA A 280 20.90 12.06 -7.11
C ALA A 280 21.88 12.48 -8.21
N ASN A 281 21.69 12.00 -9.44
CA ASN A 281 22.48 12.42 -10.59
C ASN A 281 22.33 13.91 -10.86
N MET A 282 21.11 14.45 -10.82
CA MET A 282 20.86 15.87 -10.99
C MET A 282 21.62 16.74 -9.97
N VAL A 283 21.73 16.29 -8.72
CA VAL A 283 22.51 16.97 -7.67
C VAL A 283 24.01 16.89 -7.95
N LYS A 284 24.54 15.72 -8.33
CA LYS A 284 25.97 15.57 -8.64
C LYS A 284 26.38 16.41 -9.84
N ASP A 285 25.61 16.37 -10.92
CA ASP A 285 25.96 17.05 -12.16
C ASP A 285 25.92 18.57 -12.01
N ALA A 286 25.00 19.09 -11.19
CA ALA A 286 24.84 20.53 -11.00
C ALA A 286 25.69 21.12 -9.85
N LEU A 287 25.94 20.35 -8.78
CA LEU A 287 26.55 20.86 -7.54
C LEU A 287 27.84 20.14 -7.13
N GLY A 288 28.17 19.01 -7.78
CA GLY A 288 29.37 18.22 -7.47
C GLY A 288 29.32 17.46 -6.14
N TYR A 289 28.19 17.46 -5.43
CA TYR A 289 28.08 16.76 -4.15
C TYR A 289 28.04 15.23 -4.33
N LYS A 290 28.90 14.52 -3.59
CA LYS A 290 28.84 13.06 -3.47
C LYS A 290 27.53 12.66 -2.80
N TYR A 291 26.85 11.67 -3.39
CA TYR A 291 25.55 11.21 -2.93
C TYR A 291 25.51 9.71 -2.62
N HIS A 292 24.50 9.31 -1.86
CA HIS A 292 23.93 7.96 -1.86
C HIS A 292 22.42 8.07 -2.11
N TRP A 293 21.80 6.98 -2.55
CA TRP A 293 20.35 6.91 -2.66
C TRP A 293 19.86 5.50 -2.33
N ALA A 294 18.59 5.40 -1.95
CA ALA A 294 17.90 4.14 -1.71
C ALA A 294 16.46 4.23 -2.23
N VAL A 295 15.93 3.08 -2.65
CA VAL A 295 14.53 2.91 -3.03
C VAL A 295 13.93 1.89 -2.05
N ALA A 296 12.94 2.32 -1.25
CA ALA A 296 12.37 1.45 -0.21
C ALA A 296 11.48 0.34 -0.80
N ASP A 297 10.73 0.65 -1.87
CA ASP A 297 9.89 -0.29 -2.63
C ASP A 297 9.10 -1.27 -1.72
N TYR A 298 9.26 -2.58 -1.87
CA TYR A 298 8.48 -3.54 -1.09
C TYR A 298 8.78 -3.52 0.41
N LEU A 299 9.99 -3.11 0.82
CA LEU A 299 10.37 -3.13 2.24
C LEU A 299 9.42 -2.27 3.06
N GLN A 300 9.11 -1.04 2.61
CA GLN A 300 8.24 -0.12 3.36
C GLN A 300 6.82 -0.66 3.62
N ARG A 301 6.28 -1.49 2.71
CA ARG A 301 4.94 -2.07 2.85
C ARG A 301 4.93 -3.50 3.38
N ALA A 302 6.08 -4.11 3.59
CA ALA A 302 6.22 -5.45 4.17
C ALA A 302 6.91 -5.45 5.55
N ALA A 303 7.27 -4.27 6.07
CA ALA A 303 8.04 -4.09 7.30
C ALA A 303 7.25 -4.37 8.61
N ARG A 304 6.66 -5.57 8.76
CA ARG A 304 5.94 -5.97 9.99
C ARG A 304 6.82 -5.98 11.23
N HIS A 305 8.13 -6.19 11.05
CA HIS A 305 9.14 -6.16 12.13
C HIS A 305 9.21 -4.81 12.86
N ILE A 306 8.77 -3.72 12.21
CA ILE A 306 8.78 -2.36 12.79
C ILE A 306 7.42 -1.65 12.64
N ALA A 307 6.35 -2.39 12.33
CA ALA A 307 5.01 -1.85 12.14
C ALA A 307 4.50 -1.03 13.33
N SER A 308 3.57 -0.11 13.06
CA SER A 308 2.96 0.71 14.10
C SER A 308 2.02 -0.14 14.95
N LYS A 309 2.17 -0.06 16.28
CA LYS A 309 1.24 -0.76 17.20
C LYS A 309 -0.19 -0.24 17.06
N THR A 310 -0.36 1.03 16.72
CA THR A 310 -1.69 1.65 16.54
C THR A 310 -2.37 1.22 15.24
N ASP A 311 -1.58 0.90 14.21
CA ASP A 311 -2.07 0.43 12.91
C ASP A 311 -2.41 -1.07 12.89
N VAL A 312 -1.93 -1.83 13.89
CA VAL A 312 -2.17 -3.28 14.08
C VAL A 312 -3.38 -3.50 14.97
#